data_AF-A0A8K0PGA9-F1
#
_entry.id   AF-A0A8K0PGA9-F1
#
_cell.length_a   1.000
_cell.length_b   1.000
_cell.length_c   1.000
_cell.angle_alpha   90.00
_cell.angle_beta   90.00
_cell.angle_gamma   90.00
#
_symmetry.space_group_name_H-M   'P 1'
#
loop_
_entity.id
_entity.type
_entity.pdbx_description
1 polymer ?
#
loop_
_entity_poly.entity_id
_entity_poly.type
_entity_poly.pdbx_seq_one_letter_code
_entity_poly.pdbx_strand_id
1 'polypeptide(L)'
;MLLDSRDQGHPLSLSYHPRAAEDMAVEYQNPLDDVFGTEDVPDAATLNTPPSTSRQSHTRWEHSEIPRIRSIHVTNGYREGIAESKSTFVQEGFDEGYPLGAMLGFRAAWLVSFLDNFTRLLNKPEKQALAEEARKELQIGSILSPSYFNEDGIWSYTVPGPESEQDFDLVSRSHPLIGKWSSRVQDLANSAGVEIELFSTRYEDGS
;
A
#
# COMPACT_ATOMS: atom_id res chain seq x y z
N MET A 1 -15.31 48.48 -32.78
CA MET A 1 -14.46 47.71 -31.86
C MET A 1 -15.11 46.35 -31.69
N LEU A 2 -14.57 45.36 -32.41
CA LEU A 2 -15.04 43.98 -32.50
C LEU A 2 -14.19 43.09 -31.58
N LEU A 3 -14.80 41.98 -31.14
CA LEU A 3 -14.34 40.95 -30.21
C LEU A 3 -13.04 40.23 -30.62
N ASP A 4 -12.29 39.69 -29.64
CA ASP A 4 -11.77 38.29 -29.56
C ASP A 4 -11.06 38.14 -28.18
N SER A 5 -11.51 37.31 -27.23
CA SER A 5 -11.30 35.86 -27.07
C SER A 5 -9.81 35.44 -27.05
N ARG A 6 -9.32 35.00 -25.87
CA ARG A 6 -8.29 33.96 -25.61
C ARG A 6 -7.67 34.10 -24.22
N ASP A 7 -8.00 33.16 -23.33
CA ASP A 7 -7.08 32.65 -22.31
C ASP A 7 -7.42 31.16 -22.09
N GLN A 8 -6.92 30.30 -22.98
CA GLN A 8 -5.84 29.33 -22.75
C GLN A 8 -6.17 28.28 -21.67
N GLY A 9 -6.51 27.08 -22.14
CA GLY A 9 -6.77 25.91 -21.31
C GLY A 9 -5.48 25.28 -20.77
N HIS A 10 -5.51 24.88 -19.50
CA HIS A 10 -4.50 24.04 -18.87
C HIS A 10 -4.82 22.55 -19.06
N PRO A 11 -3.82 21.70 -19.38
CA PRO A 11 -4.05 20.33 -19.84
C PRO A 11 -4.15 19.32 -18.69
N LEU A 12 -5.13 19.42 -17.79
CA LEU A 12 -5.50 18.32 -16.86
C LEU A 12 -6.95 18.39 -16.34
N SER A 13 -7.92 18.97 -17.07
CA SER A 13 -9.34 18.80 -16.72
C SER A 13 -9.87 17.47 -17.27
N LEU A 14 -9.68 16.38 -16.53
CA LEU A 14 -10.31 15.11 -16.85
C LEU A 14 -11.77 15.17 -16.36
N SER A 15 -12.68 15.59 -17.23
CA SER A 15 -14.12 15.46 -17.03
C SER A 15 -14.49 13.98 -17.02
N TYR A 16 -14.67 13.42 -15.83
CA TYR A 16 -15.27 12.11 -15.64
C TYR A 16 -16.78 12.21 -15.92
N HIS A 17 -17.24 11.59 -17.02
CA HIS A 17 -18.65 11.36 -17.28
C HIS A 17 -19.02 9.92 -16.89
N PRO A 18 -19.68 9.71 -15.74
CA PRO A 18 -20.31 8.42 -15.48
C PRO A 18 -21.59 8.30 -16.30
N ARG A 19 -21.59 7.39 -17.29
CA ARG A 19 -22.72 7.09 -18.18
C ARG A 19 -23.69 6.06 -17.56
N ALA A 20 -24.07 6.26 -16.30
CA ALA A 20 -25.02 5.39 -15.59
C ALA A 20 -25.59 6.07 -14.33
N ALA A 21 -26.04 7.33 -14.43
CA ALA A 21 -26.50 8.12 -13.29
C ALA A 21 -27.96 8.60 -13.44
N GLU A 22 -28.85 7.79 -14.04
CA GLU A 22 -30.27 8.15 -14.16
C GLU A 22 -31.21 7.41 -13.20
N ASP A 23 -30.72 6.46 -12.37
CA ASP A 23 -31.63 5.59 -11.58
C ASP A 23 -31.36 5.50 -10.06
N MET A 24 -30.54 6.39 -9.47
CA MET A 24 -30.25 6.39 -8.02
C MET A 24 -30.22 7.79 -7.41
N ALA A 25 -31.23 8.62 -7.70
CA ALA A 25 -31.51 9.80 -6.91
C ALA A 25 -32.34 9.40 -5.67
N VAL A 26 -31.72 8.70 -4.71
CA VAL A 26 -32.29 8.62 -3.37
C VAL A 26 -31.88 9.90 -2.65
N GLU A 27 -32.87 10.74 -2.37
CA GLU A 27 -32.72 11.95 -1.57
C GLU A 27 -32.10 11.57 -0.21
N TYR A 28 -30.84 11.97 0.01
CA TYR A 28 -30.15 11.70 1.27
C TYR A 28 -30.73 12.61 2.35
N GLN A 29 -31.71 12.09 3.09
CA GLN A 29 -32.25 12.73 4.29
C GLN A 29 -31.24 12.57 5.43
N ASN A 30 -30.73 13.70 5.94
CA ASN A 30 -29.79 13.70 7.05
C ASN A 30 -30.54 13.36 8.35
N PRO A 31 -30.26 12.22 9.01
CA PRO A 31 -31.02 11.76 10.18
C PRO A 31 -30.81 12.62 11.44
N LEU A 32 -29.98 13.66 11.36
CA LEU A 32 -29.71 14.61 12.43
C LEU A 32 -30.60 15.86 12.39
N ASP A 33 -31.42 16.00 11.33
CA ASP A 33 -32.32 17.15 11.12
C ASP A 33 -33.49 17.17 12.13
N ASP A 34 -33.94 16.00 12.61
CA ASP A 34 -35.03 15.84 13.59
C ASP A 34 -34.58 16.08 15.05
N VAL A 35 -33.28 16.05 15.33
CA VAL A 35 -32.75 16.15 16.71
C VAL A 35 -32.44 17.60 17.11
N PHE A 36 -32.12 18.44 16.14
CA PHE A 36 -31.82 19.86 16.37
C PHE A 36 -32.81 20.71 15.60
N GLY A 37 -34.09 20.62 15.99
CA GLY A 37 -35.17 21.38 15.39
C GLY A 37 -34.83 22.87 15.30
N THR A 38 -34.54 23.32 14.08
CA THR A 38 -34.74 24.72 13.71
C THR A 38 -36.23 24.88 13.48
N GLU A 39 -36.96 25.13 14.56
CA GLU A 39 -38.31 25.67 14.48
C GLU A 39 -38.19 27.09 13.88
N ASP A 40 -38.21 27.18 12.55
CA ASP A 40 -38.66 28.38 11.86
C ASP A 40 -40.14 28.56 12.20
N VAL A 41 -40.41 29.31 13.27
CA VAL A 41 -41.75 29.75 13.63
C VAL A 41 -42.24 30.75 12.57
N PRO A 42 -43.41 30.53 11.96
CA PRO A 42 -43.94 31.40 10.91
C PRO A 42 -44.35 32.77 11.48
N ASP A 43 -44.00 33.81 10.73
CA ASP A 43 -44.36 35.20 10.96
C ASP A 43 -45.89 35.38 10.86
N ALA A 44 -46.57 35.49 11.99
CA ALA A 44 -47.97 35.89 12.07
C ALA A 44 -48.19 36.79 13.28
N ALA A 45 -48.19 38.09 13.02
CA ALA A 45 -48.51 39.13 14.00
C ALA A 45 -49.96 39.02 14.50
N THR A 46 -50.19 38.94 15.82
CA THR A 46 -51.25 39.68 16.53
C THR A 46 -51.14 39.62 18.07
N LEU A 47 -50.85 40.79 18.67
CA LEU A 47 -51.28 41.38 19.96
C LEU A 47 -51.80 40.50 21.12
N ASN A 48 -51.10 40.50 22.28
CA ASN A 48 -51.57 41.06 23.59
C ASN A 48 -50.60 40.76 24.76
N THR A 49 -50.53 41.70 25.70
CA THR A 49 -49.51 41.92 26.76
C THR A 49 -49.77 41.17 28.11
N PRO A 50 -48.99 41.38 29.21
CA PRO A 50 -48.15 40.44 30.02
C PRO A 50 -48.86 40.04 31.36
N PRO A 51 -48.24 39.69 32.53
CA PRO A 51 -46.84 39.43 32.93
C PRO A 51 -46.66 38.16 33.82
N SER A 52 -45.41 37.76 34.12
CA SER A 52 -44.99 37.53 35.53
C SER A 52 -43.53 37.06 35.65
N THR A 53 -42.80 37.83 36.43
CA THR A 53 -41.46 37.58 36.95
C THR A 53 -41.37 36.26 37.71
N SER A 54 -40.41 35.40 37.37
CA SER A 54 -39.70 34.63 38.38
C SER A 54 -38.21 34.58 38.06
N ARG A 55 -37.45 35.38 38.81
CA ARG A 55 -36.05 35.13 39.09
C ARG A 55 -35.99 33.90 39.99
N GLN A 56 -35.43 32.80 39.50
CA GLN A 56 -34.88 31.66 40.26
C GLN A 56 -34.36 30.69 39.18
N SER A 57 -33.17 30.13 39.20
CA SER A 57 -32.13 30.03 40.20
C SER A 57 -30.92 29.41 39.48
N HIS A 58 -29.70 29.71 39.92
CA HIS A 58 -28.54 28.92 39.54
C HIS A 58 -28.70 27.48 40.08
N THR A 59 -29.23 26.58 39.27
CA THR A 59 -29.00 25.14 39.37
C THR A 59 -28.32 24.77 38.07
N ARG A 60 -26.99 24.76 37.97
CA ARG A 60 -26.17 23.58 38.32
C ARG A 60 -26.91 22.27 38.07
N TRP A 61 -27.51 22.13 36.89
CA TRP A 61 -27.61 20.84 36.24
C TRP A 61 -26.36 20.77 35.36
N GLU A 62 -25.23 20.46 35.99
CA GLU A 62 -24.11 19.90 35.25
C GLU A 62 -24.67 18.61 34.65
N HIS A 63 -25.10 18.69 33.40
CA HIS A 63 -25.47 17.51 32.62
C HIS A 63 -24.29 16.56 32.76
N SER A 64 -24.54 15.42 33.40
CA SER A 64 -23.50 14.45 33.68
C SER A 64 -22.78 14.17 32.36
N GLU A 65 -21.50 14.52 32.25
CA GLU A 65 -20.69 14.21 31.06
C GLU A 65 -20.35 12.71 31.03
N ILE A 66 -20.66 11.96 32.09
CA ILE A 66 -20.38 10.54 32.24
C ILE A 66 -21.02 9.68 31.13
N PRO A 67 -22.29 9.86 30.71
CA PRO A 67 -22.88 9.13 29.60
C PRO A 67 -22.24 9.50 28.26
N ARG A 68 -21.85 10.77 28.07
CA ARG A 68 -21.17 11.24 26.86
C ARG A 68 -19.75 10.68 26.75
N ILE A 69 -18.99 10.72 27.85
CA ILE A 69 -17.65 10.14 27.91
C ILE A 69 -17.73 8.63 27.71
N ARG A 70 -18.74 7.96 28.28
CA ARG A 70 -18.96 6.53 28.05
C ARG A 70 -19.31 6.23 26.60
N SER A 71 -20.17 7.01 25.95
CA SER A 71 -20.50 6.79 24.54
C SER A 71 -19.30 7.02 23.63
N ILE A 72 -18.49 8.06 23.90
CA ILE A 72 -17.23 8.31 23.21
C ILE A 72 -16.27 7.15 23.41
N HIS A 73 -16.10 6.65 24.65
CA HIS A 73 -15.19 5.55 24.95
C HIS A 73 -15.64 4.22 24.35
N VAL A 74 -16.95 3.93 24.35
CA VAL A 74 -17.51 2.74 23.69
C VAL A 74 -17.32 2.83 22.18
N THR A 75 -17.58 3.98 21.58
CA THR A 75 -17.42 4.19 20.14
C THR A 75 -15.96 4.10 19.72
N ASN A 76 -15.07 4.76 20.48
CA ASN A 76 -13.64 4.71 20.25
C ASN A 76 -13.11 3.29 20.46
N GLY A 77 -13.51 2.60 21.54
CA GLY A 77 -13.09 1.22 21.81
C GLY A 77 -13.57 0.22 20.75
N TYR A 78 -14.78 0.39 20.20
CA TYR A 78 -15.25 -0.43 19.08
C TYR A 78 -14.44 -0.16 17.81
N ARG A 79 -14.16 1.12 17.51
CA ARG A 79 -13.33 1.48 16.36
C ARG A 79 -11.89 0.97 16.50
N GLU A 80 -11.32 1.12 17.69
CA GLU A 80 -9.99 0.63 18.06
C GLU A 80 -9.95 -0.89 17.89
N GLY A 81 -10.92 -1.63 18.44
CA GLY A 81 -10.96 -3.10 18.33
C GLY A 81 -11.09 -3.61 16.90
N ILE A 82 -11.86 -2.93 16.04
CA ILE A 82 -11.97 -3.28 14.61
C ILE A 82 -10.67 -2.95 13.85
N ALA A 83 -9.98 -1.86 14.20
CA ALA A 83 -8.72 -1.48 13.59
C ALA A 83 -7.57 -2.40 14.03
N GLU A 84 -7.45 -2.63 15.33
CA GLU A 84 -6.47 -3.49 15.97
C GLU A 84 -6.56 -4.91 15.40
N SER A 85 -7.76 -5.50 15.39
CA SER A 85 -7.99 -6.88 14.92
C SER A 85 -7.65 -7.11 13.44
N LYS A 86 -7.60 -6.06 12.61
CA LYS A 86 -7.18 -6.15 11.19
C LYS A 86 -5.70 -5.86 10.98
N SER A 87 -5.08 -5.11 11.88
CA SER A 87 -3.68 -4.67 11.74
C SER A 87 -2.67 -5.71 12.22
N THR A 88 -3.00 -6.49 13.26
CA THR A 88 -2.02 -7.36 13.94
C THR A 88 -1.48 -8.47 13.02
N PHE A 89 -2.34 -9.16 12.26
CA PHE A 89 -1.92 -10.31 11.45
C PHE A 89 -1.21 -9.92 10.15
N VAL A 90 -1.56 -8.77 9.57
CA VAL A 90 -0.95 -8.31 8.31
C VAL A 90 0.48 -7.84 8.52
N GLN A 91 0.76 -7.20 9.65
CA GLN A 91 2.12 -6.72 9.96
C GLN A 91 3.05 -7.87 10.32
N GLU A 92 2.60 -8.82 11.13
CA GLU A 92 3.40 -10.00 11.51
C GLU A 92 3.83 -10.80 10.27
N GLY A 93 2.91 -11.09 9.35
CA GLY A 93 3.26 -11.77 8.11
C GLY A 93 4.18 -10.95 7.18
N PHE A 94 4.07 -9.61 7.20
CA PHE A 94 5.01 -8.75 6.47
C PHE A 94 6.41 -8.80 7.07
N ASP A 95 6.52 -8.71 8.39
CA ASP A 95 7.81 -8.74 9.09
C ASP A 95 8.52 -10.09 8.91
N GLU A 96 7.78 -11.20 8.87
CA GLU A 96 8.30 -12.53 8.56
C GLU A 96 8.77 -12.66 7.09
N GLY A 97 8.02 -12.11 6.14
CA GLY A 97 8.31 -12.23 4.71
C GLY A 97 9.32 -11.20 4.18
N TYR A 98 9.47 -10.06 4.87
CA TYR A 98 10.31 -8.94 4.42
C TYR A 98 11.78 -9.33 4.19
N PRO A 99 12.46 -10.07 5.10
CA PRO A 99 13.85 -10.47 4.89
C PRO A 99 14.06 -11.31 3.62
N LEU A 100 13.15 -12.26 3.34
CA LEU A 100 13.20 -13.06 2.11
C LEU A 100 12.98 -12.18 0.87
N GLY A 101 11.99 -11.30 0.91
CA GLY A 101 11.72 -10.35 -0.18
C GLY A 101 12.91 -9.43 -0.46
N ALA A 102 13.56 -8.92 0.59
CA ALA A 102 14.78 -8.11 0.49
C ALA A 102 15.93 -8.90 -0.14
N MET A 103 16.12 -10.15 0.25
CA MET A 103 17.16 -11.03 -0.28
C MET A 103 16.95 -11.32 -1.78
N LEU A 104 15.72 -11.63 -2.18
CA LEU A 104 15.35 -11.84 -3.58
C LEU A 104 15.54 -10.57 -4.42
N GLY A 105 15.10 -9.43 -3.89
CA GLY A 105 15.27 -8.11 -4.53
C GLY A 105 16.74 -7.75 -4.72
N PHE A 106 17.57 -7.96 -3.68
CA PHE A 106 19.01 -7.75 -3.74
C PHE A 106 19.66 -8.62 -4.82
N ARG A 107 19.35 -9.92 -4.84
CA ARG A 107 19.93 -10.85 -5.82
C ARG A 107 19.57 -10.48 -7.24
N ALA A 108 18.30 -10.16 -7.48
CA ALA A 108 17.82 -9.71 -8.78
C ALA A 108 18.52 -8.43 -9.24
N ALA A 109 18.60 -7.43 -8.36
CA ALA A 109 19.25 -6.16 -8.64
C ALA A 109 20.74 -6.34 -8.95
N TRP A 110 21.43 -7.21 -8.20
CA TRP A 110 22.83 -7.52 -8.44
C TRP A 110 23.04 -8.18 -9.80
N LEU A 111 22.23 -9.19 -10.16
CA LEU A 111 22.33 -9.89 -11.45
C LEU A 111 22.10 -8.95 -12.63
N VAL A 112 21.05 -8.13 -12.57
CA VAL A 112 20.75 -7.14 -13.62
C VAL A 112 21.89 -6.13 -13.75
N SER A 113 22.34 -5.58 -12.61
CA SER A 113 23.43 -4.59 -12.60
C SER A 113 24.72 -5.18 -13.14
N PHE A 114 25.05 -6.42 -12.77
CA PHE A 114 26.24 -7.09 -13.29
C PHE A 114 26.15 -7.23 -14.81
N LEU A 115 25.06 -7.78 -15.34
CA LEU A 115 24.89 -7.93 -16.79
C LEU A 115 24.99 -6.60 -17.54
N ASP A 116 24.35 -5.56 -17.03
CA ASP A 116 24.41 -4.23 -17.65
C ASP A 116 25.81 -3.67 -17.70
N ASN A 117 26.46 -3.62 -16.54
CA ASN A 117 27.77 -3.01 -16.42
C ASN A 117 28.82 -3.84 -17.17
N PHE A 118 28.72 -5.16 -17.11
CA PHE A 118 29.65 -6.06 -17.76
C PHE A 118 29.51 -6.02 -19.29
N THR A 119 28.29 -6.01 -19.83
CA THR A 119 28.08 -5.90 -21.28
C THR A 119 28.51 -4.55 -21.83
N ARG A 120 28.28 -3.46 -21.06
CA ARG A 120 28.79 -2.12 -21.38
C ARG A 120 30.31 -2.06 -21.33
N LEU A 121 30.93 -2.64 -20.30
CA LEU A 121 32.39 -2.67 -20.14
C LEU A 121 33.08 -3.43 -21.27
N LEU A 122 32.50 -4.57 -21.68
CA LEU A 122 33.02 -5.36 -22.79
C LEU A 122 32.72 -4.75 -24.18
N ASN A 123 31.94 -3.66 -24.25
CA ASN A 123 31.45 -3.05 -25.50
C ASN A 123 30.81 -4.09 -26.44
N LYS A 124 30.02 -5.02 -25.88
CA LYS A 124 29.36 -6.11 -26.62
C LYS A 124 27.86 -5.80 -26.77
N PRO A 125 27.44 -5.02 -27.78
CA PRO A 125 26.04 -4.67 -27.98
C PRO A 125 25.17 -5.91 -28.24
N GLU A 126 25.74 -6.97 -28.82
CA GLU A 126 25.03 -8.25 -29.02
C GLU A 126 24.59 -8.89 -27.70
N LYS A 127 25.29 -8.58 -26.60
CA LYS A 127 24.94 -9.07 -25.26
C LYS A 127 24.06 -8.08 -24.47
N GLN A 128 23.79 -6.88 -24.98
CA GLN A 128 22.85 -5.96 -24.32
C GLN A 128 21.42 -6.52 -24.33
N ALA A 129 21.03 -7.27 -25.36
CA ALA A 129 19.75 -7.95 -25.41
C ALA A 129 19.55 -8.93 -24.23
N LEU A 130 20.64 -9.57 -23.78
CA LEU A 130 20.62 -10.46 -22.63
C LEU A 130 20.33 -9.70 -21.33
N ALA A 131 20.89 -8.50 -21.18
CA ALA A 131 20.66 -7.66 -20.01
C ALA A 131 19.21 -7.12 -19.97
N GLU A 132 18.65 -6.76 -21.14
CA GLU A 132 17.25 -6.36 -21.25
C GLU A 132 16.28 -7.52 -20.98
N GLU A 133 16.61 -8.74 -21.41
CA GLU A 133 15.85 -9.95 -21.03
C GLU A 133 15.92 -10.17 -19.51
N ALA A 134 17.10 -10.01 -18.90
CA ALA A 134 17.28 -10.13 -17.46
C ALA A 134 16.42 -9.12 -16.69
N ARG A 135 16.38 -7.85 -17.11
CA ARG A 135 15.49 -6.84 -16.48
C ARG A 135 14.04 -7.24 -16.48
N LYS A 136 13.56 -7.79 -17.61
CA LYS A 136 12.16 -8.16 -17.79
C LYS A 136 11.79 -9.37 -16.94
N GLU A 137 12.66 -10.37 -16.86
CA GLU A 137 12.41 -11.58 -16.09
C GLU A 137 12.64 -11.40 -14.58
N LEU A 138 13.64 -10.61 -14.19
CA LEU A 138 14.02 -10.38 -12.78
C LEU A 138 13.31 -9.18 -12.16
N GLN A 139 12.22 -8.70 -12.77
CA GLN A 139 11.35 -7.73 -12.12
C GLN A 139 10.67 -8.35 -10.89
N ILE A 140 10.40 -7.53 -9.88
CA ILE A 140 9.83 -8.00 -8.61
C ILE A 140 8.51 -8.76 -8.81
N GLY A 141 7.66 -8.31 -9.74
CA GLY A 141 6.39 -8.97 -10.06
C GLY A 141 6.53 -10.33 -10.74
N SER A 142 7.67 -10.62 -11.36
CA SER A 142 7.97 -11.94 -11.93
C SER A 142 8.58 -12.89 -10.89
N ILE A 143 9.43 -12.35 -10.01
CA ILE A 143 10.06 -13.11 -8.92
C ILE A 143 9.01 -13.50 -7.86
N LEU A 144 8.20 -12.54 -7.42
CA LEU A 144 7.12 -12.78 -6.45
C LEU A 144 5.81 -13.18 -7.13
N SER A 145 5.89 -13.81 -8.31
CA SER A 145 4.70 -14.20 -9.05
C SER A 145 4.00 -15.39 -8.39
N PRO A 146 2.68 -15.56 -8.63
CA PRO A 146 1.93 -16.75 -8.19
C PRO A 146 2.47 -18.09 -8.74
N SER A 147 3.40 -18.04 -9.70
CA SER A 147 4.09 -19.23 -10.19
C SER A 147 5.12 -19.78 -9.20
N TYR A 148 5.65 -18.95 -8.31
CA TYR A 148 6.67 -19.32 -7.33
C TYR A 148 6.21 -19.17 -5.89
N PHE A 149 5.12 -18.43 -5.64
CA PHE A 149 4.55 -18.18 -4.32
C PHE A 149 3.06 -18.50 -4.28
N ASN A 150 2.60 -19.10 -3.18
CA ASN A 150 1.19 -19.38 -2.94
C ASN A 150 0.48 -18.17 -2.32
N GLU A 151 -0.85 -18.24 -2.17
CA GLU A 151 -1.65 -17.19 -1.51
C GLU A 151 -1.21 -16.92 -0.06
N ASP A 152 -0.64 -17.94 0.60
CA ASP A 152 -0.10 -17.84 1.96
C ASP A 152 1.31 -17.20 2.03
N GLY A 153 1.89 -16.77 0.90
CA GLY A 153 3.23 -16.17 0.84
C GLY A 153 4.39 -17.16 0.95
N ILE A 154 4.09 -18.46 0.99
CA ILE A 154 5.07 -19.55 1.02
C ILE A 154 5.51 -19.91 -0.41
N TRP A 155 6.80 -20.14 -0.61
CA TRP A 155 7.34 -20.54 -1.91
C TRP A 155 6.90 -21.97 -2.30
N SER A 156 6.71 -22.20 -3.61
CA SER A 156 6.27 -23.48 -4.17
C SER A 156 7.39 -24.30 -4.84
N TYR A 157 8.61 -23.77 -4.87
CA TYR A 157 9.77 -24.42 -5.49
C TYR A 157 10.61 -25.21 -4.48
N THR A 158 11.34 -26.21 -4.97
CA THR A 158 12.18 -27.07 -4.13
C THR A 158 13.43 -26.34 -3.63
N VAL A 159 13.56 -26.26 -2.31
CA VAL A 159 14.75 -25.77 -1.62
C VAL A 159 15.47 -26.96 -0.99
N PRO A 160 16.80 -27.13 -1.18
CA PRO A 160 17.54 -28.20 -0.52
C PRO A 160 17.52 -28.04 1.01
N GLY A 161 17.40 -29.16 1.73
CA GLY A 161 17.46 -29.18 3.20
C GLY A 161 16.11 -29.40 3.89
N PRO A 162 16.11 -29.57 5.23
CA PRO A 162 14.88 -29.75 6.00
C PRO A 162 14.07 -28.44 6.05
N GLU A 163 12.74 -28.54 5.96
CA GLU A 163 11.83 -27.38 6.01
C GLU A 163 11.86 -26.62 7.34
N SER A 164 12.27 -27.28 8.43
CA SER A 164 12.25 -26.71 9.79
C SER A 164 13.30 -25.63 10.06
N GLU A 165 14.34 -25.52 9.22
CA GLU A 165 15.45 -24.56 9.37
C GLU A 165 15.89 -24.01 8.00
N GLN A 166 14.93 -23.58 7.17
CA GLN A 166 15.27 -22.99 5.88
C GLN A 166 15.79 -21.56 6.05
N ASP A 167 17.10 -21.41 5.82
CA ASP A 167 17.75 -20.11 5.68
C ASP A 167 17.24 -19.39 4.42
N PHE A 168 16.79 -18.14 4.56
CA PHE A 168 16.34 -17.30 3.45
C PHE A 168 17.42 -17.07 2.38
N ASP A 169 18.70 -17.16 2.74
CA ASP A 169 19.78 -17.17 1.76
C ASP A 169 19.67 -18.37 0.80
N LEU A 170 19.43 -19.57 1.35
CA LEU A 170 19.31 -20.79 0.57
C LEU A 170 18.01 -20.82 -0.24
N VAL A 171 16.90 -20.36 0.34
CA VAL A 171 15.61 -20.22 -0.35
C VAL A 171 15.76 -19.31 -1.56
N SER A 172 16.34 -18.12 -1.37
CA SER A 172 16.50 -17.14 -2.45
C SER A 172 17.49 -17.59 -3.54
N ARG A 173 18.52 -18.39 -3.21
CA ARG A 173 19.41 -19.05 -4.20
C ARG A 173 18.70 -20.13 -5.00
N SER A 174 17.76 -20.84 -4.37
CA SER A 174 17.01 -21.93 -5.00
C SER A 174 15.89 -21.44 -5.91
N HIS A 175 15.57 -20.13 -5.88
CA HIS A 175 14.55 -19.55 -6.73
C HIS A 175 14.87 -19.79 -8.23
N PRO A 176 13.95 -20.35 -9.04
CA PRO A 176 14.24 -20.77 -10.42
C PRO A 176 14.79 -19.67 -11.34
N LEU A 177 14.21 -18.46 -11.30
CA LEU A 177 14.72 -17.32 -12.06
C LEU A 177 16.11 -16.87 -11.61
N ILE A 178 16.35 -16.78 -10.30
CA ILE A 178 17.65 -16.40 -9.74
C ILE A 178 18.69 -17.44 -10.15
N GLY A 179 18.40 -18.73 -10.02
CA GLY A 179 19.29 -19.81 -10.45
C GLY A 179 19.61 -19.74 -11.96
N LYS A 180 18.59 -19.60 -12.81
CA LYS A 180 18.75 -19.44 -14.27
C LYS A 180 19.71 -18.31 -14.62
N TRP A 181 19.49 -17.13 -14.04
CA TRP A 181 20.27 -15.94 -14.36
C TRP A 181 21.65 -15.94 -13.72
N SER A 182 21.79 -16.56 -12.54
CA SER A 182 23.10 -16.79 -11.90
C SER A 182 24.00 -17.65 -12.79
N SER A 183 23.49 -18.75 -13.35
CA SER A 183 24.25 -19.58 -14.28
C SER A 183 24.66 -18.81 -15.54
N ARG A 184 23.74 -18.03 -16.13
CA ARG A 184 24.05 -17.19 -17.30
C ARG A 184 25.13 -16.14 -17.02
N VAL A 185 25.08 -15.52 -15.85
CA VAL A 185 26.11 -14.56 -15.40
C VAL A 185 27.44 -15.24 -15.21
N GLN A 186 27.47 -16.43 -14.59
CA GLN A 186 28.68 -17.21 -14.42
C GLN A 186 29.31 -17.61 -15.76
N ASP A 187 28.50 -18.11 -16.70
CA ASP A 187 28.95 -18.47 -18.05
C ASP A 187 29.54 -17.26 -18.78
N LEU A 188 28.90 -16.09 -18.64
CA LEU A 188 29.37 -14.85 -19.24
C LEU A 188 30.71 -14.40 -18.64
N ALA A 189 30.84 -14.42 -17.31
CA ALA A 189 32.07 -14.07 -16.62
C ALA A 189 33.23 -15.03 -16.97
N ASN A 190 32.96 -16.33 -16.95
CA ASN A 190 33.91 -17.37 -17.36
C ASN A 190 34.36 -17.19 -18.82
N SER A 191 33.43 -16.85 -19.74
CA SER A 191 33.77 -16.59 -21.14
C SER A 191 34.69 -15.39 -21.35
N ALA A 192 34.75 -14.50 -20.37
CA ALA A 192 35.60 -13.32 -20.36
C ALA A 192 36.86 -13.50 -19.47
N GLY A 193 37.03 -14.67 -18.84
CA GLY A 193 38.15 -14.95 -17.93
C GLY A 193 38.08 -14.20 -16.60
N VAL A 194 36.88 -13.78 -16.17
CA VAL A 194 36.67 -13.06 -14.91
C VAL A 194 36.10 -14.02 -13.88
N GLU A 195 36.80 -14.17 -12.75
CA GLU A 195 36.29 -14.85 -11.58
C GLU A 195 35.33 -13.92 -10.84
N ILE A 196 34.13 -14.42 -10.53
CA ILE A 196 33.12 -13.68 -9.79
C ILE A 196 32.66 -14.50 -8.59
N GLU A 197 32.52 -13.84 -7.44
CA GLU A 197 31.83 -14.43 -6.29
C GLU A 197 30.35 -14.05 -6.35
N LEU A 198 29.52 -15.01 -6.75
CA LEU A 198 28.08 -14.83 -6.74
C LEU A 198 27.56 -14.89 -5.29
N PHE A 199 27.08 -13.75 -4.80
CA PHE A 199 26.39 -13.62 -3.51
C PHE A 199 27.21 -14.19 -2.35
N SER A 200 28.37 -13.58 -2.09
CA SER A 200 29.26 -13.95 -0.98
C SER A 200 28.47 -14.17 0.31
N THR A 201 28.66 -15.33 0.95
CA THR A 201 27.92 -15.79 2.14
C THR A 201 28.20 -14.99 3.42
N ARG A 202 28.98 -13.91 3.34
CA ARG A 202 29.30 -13.06 4.49
C ARG A 202 28.24 -11.97 4.66
N TYR A 203 27.08 -12.34 5.16
CA TYR A 203 26.46 -11.50 6.19
C TYR A 203 27.17 -11.87 7.49
N GLU A 204 28.28 -11.19 7.80
CA GLU A 204 28.80 -11.23 9.16
C GLU A 204 27.77 -10.50 10.01
N ASP A 205 27.08 -11.26 10.84
CA ASP A 205 26.13 -10.77 11.84
C ASP A 205 26.80 -9.63 12.59
N GLY A 206 26.25 -8.42 12.44
CA GLY A 206 26.77 -7.23 13.09
C GLY A 206 26.63 -7.39 14.58
N SER A 207 27.72 -7.82 15.24
CA SER A 207 27.84 -7.94 16.69
C SER A 207 27.59 -6.62 17.42
#